data_AF-A0A397UR07-F1
#
_entry.id   AF-A0A397UR07-F1
#
_cell.length_a   1.000
_cell.length_b   1.000
_cell.length_c   1.000
_cell.angle_alpha   90.00
_cell.angle_beta   90.00
_cell.angle_gamma   90.00
#
_symmetry.space_group_name_H-M   'P 1'
#
loop_
_entity.id
_entity.type
_entity.pdbx_description
1 polymer ?
#
loop_
_entity_poly.entity_id
_entity_poly.type
_entity_poly.pdbx_seq_one_letter_code
_entity_poly.pdbx_strand_id
1 'polypeptide(L)'
;MDEVKIWDYVIKWGIAQNPSLPSDPDQWSDEHFLALKNSLQNCLPLIRYFQISGDDVCDKIRAYRKILEPTLWDDIILKLVAPNKAIYYFTYPTIVNKVLPGLSYEIEDFQYYTWRITGWRGLKKRITSPEFEVGGLKWRILLFPFGNNNPENVSIYLEVADPKGEPCVQFALLLWNPEDQTLSVSNQSDWGFTRFYTLHKLFTTSEDRTRPLIENEACNITAFVRIINETENLKSLRKMFTK
;
A
#
# COMPACT_ATOMS: atom_id res chain seq x y z
N MET A 1 5.18 22.44 -5.03
CA MET A 1 4.47 22.51 -6.32
C MET A 1 3.08 21.99 -6.07
N ASP A 2 2.03 22.73 -6.44
CA ASP A 2 0.65 22.31 -6.17
C ASP A 2 0.34 21.02 -6.95
N GLU A 3 -0.26 20.04 -6.29
CA GLU A 3 -0.51 18.72 -6.88
C GLU A 3 -1.40 18.81 -8.14
N VAL A 4 -2.35 19.76 -8.16
CA VAL A 4 -3.18 20.03 -9.33
C VAL A 4 -2.36 20.46 -10.56
N LYS A 5 -1.25 21.17 -10.37
CA LYS A 5 -0.36 21.54 -11.47
C LYS A 5 0.34 20.30 -12.03
N ILE A 6 0.72 19.36 -11.15
CA ILE A 6 1.32 18.08 -11.56
C ILE A 6 0.31 17.28 -12.39
N TRP A 7 -0.95 17.22 -11.95
CA TRP A 7 -2.04 16.61 -12.73
C TRP A 7 -2.16 17.23 -14.13
N ASP A 8 -2.21 18.57 -14.22
CA ASP A 8 -2.30 19.28 -15.50
C ASP A 8 -1.12 18.95 -16.44
N TYR A 9 0.10 18.86 -15.90
CA TYR A 9 1.28 18.47 -16.67
C TYR A 9 1.21 17.01 -17.14
N VAL A 10 0.79 16.10 -16.27
CA VAL A 10 0.65 14.67 -16.58
C VAL A 10 -0.38 14.46 -17.69
N ILE A 11 -1.54 15.10 -17.61
CA ILE A 11 -2.57 15.01 -18.65
C ILE A 11 -2.08 15.59 -19.98
N LYS A 12 -1.48 16.79 -19.97
CA LYS A 12 -0.91 17.40 -21.18
C LYS A 12 0.16 16.51 -21.82
N TRP A 13 1.04 15.93 -21.02
CA TRP A 13 2.07 15.02 -21.50
C TRP A 13 1.45 13.75 -22.09
N GLY A 14 0.47 13.14 -21.41
CA GLY A 14 -0.22 11.94 -21.90
C GLY A 14 -0.95 12.18 -23.22
N ILE A 15 -1.63 13.31 -23.37
CA ILE A 15 -2.29 13.69 -24.63
C ILE A 15 -1.25 13.87 -25.74
N ALA A 16 -0.10 14.51 -25.44
CA ALA A 16 0.97 14.67 -26.42
C ALA A 16 1.59 13.34 -26.89
N GLN A 17 1.52 12.27 -26.06
CA GLN A 17 1.93 10.92 -26.46
C GLN A 17 0.89 10.21 -27.34
N ASN A 18 -0.33 10.73 -27.47
CA ASN A 18 -1.43 10.13 -28.22
C ASN A 18 -2.03 11.13 -29.22
N PRO A 19 -1.34 11.42 -30.35
CA PRO A 19 -1.73 12.49 -31.27
C PRO A 19 -3.09 12.32 -31.96
N SER A 20 -3.65 11.11 -31.95
CA SER A 20 -4.96 10.79 -32.52
C SER A 20 -6.14 11.11 -31.59
N LEU A 21 -5.89 11.56 -30.36
CA LEU A 21 -6.95 11.90 -29.43
C LEU A 21 -7.69 13.17 -29.87
N PRO A 22 -9.03 13.19 -29.81
CA PRO A 22 -9.80 14.43 -29.97
C PRO A 22 -9.38 15.48 -28.95
N SER A 23 -9.45 16.76 -29.32
CA SER A 23 -9.10 17.86 -28.41
C SER A 23 -10.08 18.02 -27.24
N ASP A 24 -11.34 17.62 -27.44
CA ASP A 24 -12.40 17.70 -26.44
C ASP A 24 -12.61 16.32 -25.76
N PRO A 25 -12.35 16.19 -24.45
CA PRO A 25 -12.55 14.94 -23.70
C PRO A 25 -13.98 14.40 -23.74
N ASP A 26 -15.00 15.24 -23.95
CA ASP A 26 -16.39 14.79 -24.04
C ASP A 26 -16.67 13.95 -25.31
N GLN A 27 -15.78 14.02 -26.30
CA GLN A 27 -15.84 13.25 -27.55
C GLN A 27 -15.08 11.91 -27.47
N TRP A 28 -14.51 11.57 -26.32
CA TRP A 28 -13.64 10.40 -26.20
C TRP A 28 -14.42 9.09 -26.05
N SER A 29 -14.06 8.09 -26.86
CA SER A 29 -14.51 6.71 -26.70
C SER A 29 -13.69 6.00 -25.60
N ASP A 30 -14.09 4.77 -25.25
CA ASP A 30 -13.36 3.99 -24.25
C ASP A 30 -11.93 3.64 -24.74
N GLU A 31 -11.72 3.46 -26.05
CA GLU A 31 -10.39 3.26 -26.63
C GLU A 31 -9.49 4.49 -26.46
N HIS A 32 -10.05 5.70 -26.58
CA HIS A 32 -9.31 6.95 -26.34
C HIS A 32 -8.86 7.05 -24.88
N PHE A 33 -9.74 6.75 -23.92
CA PHE A 33 -9.38 6.72 -22.50
C PHE A 33 -8.36 5.62 -22.18
N LEU A 34 -8.49 4.44 -22.79
CA LEU A 34 -7.55 3.34 -22.60
C LEU A 34 -6.16 3.69 -23.12
N ALA A 35 -6.07 4.33 -24.29
CA ALA A 35 -4.79 4.81 -24.84
C ALA A 35 -4.10 5.80 -23.88
N LEU A 36 -4.84 6.80 -23.39
CA LEU A 36 -4.32 7.74 -22.41
C LEU A 36 -3.89 7.03 -21.11
N LYS A 37 -4.73 6.13 -20.57
CA LYS A 37 -4.44 5.35 -19.36
C LYS A 37 -3.13 4.57 -19.50
N ASN A 38 -2.92 3.91 -20.63
CA ASN A 38 -1.71 3.13 -20.90
C ASN A 38 -0.46 4.01 -20.97
N SER A 39 -0.54 5.19 -21.59
CA SER A 39 0.59 6.14 -21.60
C SER A 39 0.91 6.68 -20.21
N LEU A 40 -0.10 6.85 -19.37
CA LEU A 40 0.05 7.43 -18.03
C LEU A 40 0.22 6.40 -16.91
N GLN A 41 0.30 5.10 -17.20
CA GLN A 41 0.28 4.03 -16.20
C GLN A 41 1.35 4.17 -15.09
N ASN A 42 2.52 4.74 -15.41
CA ASN A 42 3.60 4.97 -14.45
C ASN A 42 3.48 6.31 -13.71
N CYS A 43 2.69 7.25 -14.24
CA CYS A 43 2.50 8.59 -13.68
C CYS A 43 1.28 8.65 -12.75
N LEU A 44 0.17 8.00 -13.13
CA LEU A 44 -1.08 8.01 -12.35
C LEU A 44 -0.89 7.56 -10.88
N PRO A 45 -0.06 6.56 -10.56
CA PRO A 45 0.17 6.15 -9.17
C PRO A 45 0.97 7.16 -8.33
N LEU A 46 1.66 8.11 -8.98
CA LEU A 46 2.48 9.12 -8.32
C LEU A 46 1.69 10.37 -7.91
N ILE A 47 0.49 10.56 -8.48
CA ILE A 47 -0.40 11.68 -8.17
C ILE A 47 -1.02 11.48 -6.79
N ARG A 48 -0.96 12.52 -5.95
CA ARG A 48 -1.55 12.56 -4.61
C ARG A 48 -2.95 13.15 -4.66
N TYR A 49 -3.90 12.41 -5.25
CA TYR A 49 -5.27 12.89 -5.52
C TYR A 49 -5.96 13.57 -4.32
N PHE A 50 -5.74 13.07 -3.10
CA PHE A 50 -6.34 13.63 -1.88
C PHE A 50 -5.74 14.97 -1.42
N GLN A 51 -4.67 15.44 -2.06
CA GLN A 51 -4.10 16.78 -1.86
C GLN A 51 -4.66 17.80 -2.86
N ILE A 52 -5.46 17.35 -3.84
CA ILE A 52 -6.13 18.22 -4.80
C ILE A 52 -7.43 18.73 -4.17
N SER A 53 -7.72 20.03 -4.36
CA SER A 53 -8.93 20.65 -3.81
C SER A 53 -10.18 20.05 -4.45
N GLY A 54 -11.31 20.07 -3.74
CA GLY A 54 -12.56 19.53 -4.27
C GLY A 54 -13.03 20.23 -5.54
N ASP A 55 -12.83 21.53 -5.61
CA ASP A 55 -13.14 22.33 -6.80
C ASP A 55 -12.28 21.88 -7.99
N ASP A 56 -10.97 21.70 -7.77
CA ASP A 56 -10.06 21.20 -8.82
C ASP A 56 -10.38 19.77 -9.26
N VAL A 57 -10.84 18.88 -8.36
CA VAL A 57 -11.29 17.54 -8.75
C VAL A 57 -12.48 17.63 -9.70
N CYS A 58 -13.47 18.46 -9.37
CA CYS A 58 -14.66 18.68 -10.18
C CYS A 58 -14.33 19.27 -11.54
N ASP A 59 -13.44 20.26 -11.58
CA ASP A 59 -13.13 21.03 -12.79
C ASP A 59 -12.13 20.32 -13.72
N LYS A 60 -11.17 19.57 -13.16
CA LYS A 60 -10.01 19.09 -13.92
C LYS A 60 -9.85 17.58 -13.99
N ILE A 61 -10.32 16.85 -12.98
CA ILE A 61 -10.13 15.39 -12.92
C ILE A 61 -11.35 14.66 -13.48
N ARG A 62 -12.55 15.18 -13.21
CA ARG A 62 -13.83 14.52 -13.53
C ARG A 62 -13.95 14.06 -14.97
N ALA A 63 -13.52 14.87 -15.93
CA ALA A 63 -13.57 14.54 -17.36
C ALA A 63 -12.73 13.29 -17.71
N TYR A 64 -11.68 13.03 -16.94
CA TYR A 64 -10.74 11.93 -17.16
C TYR A 64 -10.96 10.74 -16.22
N ARG A 65 -12.03 10.70 -15.42
CA ARG A 65 -12.25 9.65 -14.40
C ARG A 65 -12.10 8.21 -14.92
N LYS A 66 -12.36 7.97 -16.20
CA LYS A 66 -12.23 6.64 -16.84
C LYS A 66 -10.79 6.12 -16.93
N ILE A 67 -9.78 6.98 -16.81
CA ILE A 67 -8.37 6.53 -16.76
C ILE A 67 -7.94 6.10 -15.36
N LEU A 68 -8.72 6.46 -14.33
CA LEU A 68 -8.47 6.09 -12.95
C LEU A 68 -9.01 4.69 -12.67
N GLU A 69 -8.47 4.05 -11.64
CA GLU A 69 -9.09 2.83 -11.11
C GLU A 69 -10.48 3.16 -10.55
N PRO A 70 -11.52 2.35 -10.82
CA PRO A 70 -12.89 2.65 -10.37
C PRO A 70 -12.98 2.91 -8.86
N THR A 71 -12.23 2.14 -8.08
CA THR A 71 -12.16 2.29 -6.61
C THR A 71 -11.55 3.62 -6.19
N LEU A 72 -10.48 4.07 -6.85
CA LEU A 72 -9.86 5.37 -6.59
C LEU A 72 -10.85 6.52 -6.82
N TRP A 73 -11.65 6.45 -7.89
CA TRP A 73 -12.63 7.48 -8.18
C TRP A 73 -13.72 7.56 -7.09
N ASP A 74 -14.23 6.41 -6.67
CA ASP A 74 -15.23 6.34 -5.58
C ASP A 74 -14.67 6.93 -4.28
N ASP A 75 -13.38 6.70 -3.98
CA ASP A 75 -12.72 7.22 -2.79
C ASP A 75 -12.53 8.74 -2.82
N ILE A 76 -12.13 9.26 -3.98
CA ILE A 76 -12.05 10.71 -4.21
C ILE A 76 -13.43 11.32 -3.96
N ILE A 77 -14.49 10.78 -4.57
CA ILE A 77 -15.86 11.29 -4.39
C ILE A 77 -16.31 11.17 -2.92
N LEU A 78 -16.00 10.07 -2.24
CA LEU A 78 -16.34 9.88 -0.84
C LEU A 78 -15.70 10.96 0.05
N LYS A 79 -14.45 11.33 -0.22
CA LYS A 79 -13.76 12.42 0.49
C LYS A 79 -14.42 13.78 0.25
N LEU A 80 -14.93 14.02 -0.96
CA LEU A 80 -15.63 15.27 -1.27
C LEU A 80 -16.99 15.37 -0.58
N VAL A 81 -17.77 14.29 -0.62
CA VAL A 81 -19.16 14.28 -0.10
C VAL A 81 -19.18 14.16 1.42
N ALA A 82 -18.21 13.48 2.01
CA ALA A 82 -18.14 13.25 3.45
C ALA A 82 -16.72 13.49 3.97
N PRO A 83 -16.23 14.74 3.97
CA PRO A 83 -14.82 15.05 4.27
C PRO A 83 -14.38 14.67 5.69
N ASN A 84 -15.35 14.61 6.61
CA ASN A 84 -15.19 14.22 8.00
C ASN A 84 -15.42 12.72 8.23
N LYS A 85 -15.87 11.98 7.22
CA LYS A 85 -15.93 10.52 7.27
C LYS A 85 -14.52 10.02 6.94
N ALA A 86 -13.97 9.16 7.79
CA ALA A 86 -12.69 8.51 7.50
C ALA A 86 -12.78 7.89 6.10
N ILE A 87 -11.85 8.27 5.20
CA ILE A 87 -11.75 7.61 3.89
C ILE A 87 -11.18 6.23 4.20
N TYR A 88 -11.96 5.20 3.90
CA TYR A 88 -11.60 3.83 4.23
C TYR A 88 -10.66 3.17 3.21
N TYR A 89 -10.13 3.90 2.23
CA TYR A 89 -9.29 3.31 1.20
C TYR A 89 -8.19 4.26 0.75
N PHE A 90 -7.00 4.02 1.28
CA PHE A 90 -5.78 4.14 0.49
C PHE A 90 -5.91 3.25 -0.75
N THR A 91 -5.67 3.77 -1.94
CA THR A 91 -5.61 2.92 -3.12
C THR A 91 -4.51 1.88 -2.97
N TYR A 92 -4.90 0.60 -3.00
CA TYR A 92 -4.00 -0.55 -2.91
C TYR A 92 -2.78 -0.42 -3.82
N PRO A 93 -2.89 0.00 -5.10
CA PRO A 93 -1.72 0.21 -5.95
C PRO A 93 -0.72 1.22 -5.39
N THR A 94 -1.19 2.29 -4.74
CA THR A 94 -0.32 3.35 -4.21
C THR A 94 0.40 2.92 -2.94
N ILE A 95 -0.28 2.19 -2.02
CA ILE A 95 0.41 1.58 -0.87
C ILE A 95 1.44 0.58 -1.39
N VAL A 96 1.00 -0.36 -2.24
CA VAL A 96 1.85 -1.43 -2.72
C VAL A 96 3.06 -0.86 -3.44
N ASN A 97 2.92 0.14 -4.32
CA ASN A 97 4.09 0.75 -4.97
C ASN A 97 5.01 1.48 -3.99
N LYS A 98 4.46 2.07 -2.91
CA LYS A 98 5.25 2.72 -1.86
C LYS A 98 5.99 1.71 -0.97
N VAL A 99 5.32 0.61 -0.60
CA VAL A 99 5.82 -0.35 0.39
C VAL A 99 6.41 -1.61 -0.24
N LEU A 100 6.24 -1.84 -1.53
CA LEU A 100 6.74 -2.97 -2.30
C LEU A 100 7.17 -2.46 -3.69
N PRO A 101 8.42 -1.99 -3.85
CA PRO A 101 8.90 -1.50 -5.14
C PRO A 101 8.77 -2.60 -6.21
N GLY A 102 8.64 -2.18 -7.47
CA GLY A 102 8.57 -3.10 -8.60
C GLY A 102 9.80 -4.03 -8.65
N LEU A 103 9.57 -5.28 -9.03
CA LEU A 103 10.61 -6.27 -9.25
C LEU A 103 10.81 -6.50 -10.74
N SER A 104 12.04 -6.86 -11.14
CA SER A 104 12.34 -7.38 -12.48
C SER A 104 11.93 -8.84 -12.66
N TYR A 105 11.44 -9.47 -11.59
CA TYR A 105 11.05 -10.87 -11.56
C TYR A 105 9.55 -11.02 -11.78
N GLU A 106 9.15 -12.17 -12.33
CA GLU A 106 7.75 -12.54 -12.46
C GLU A 106 7.16 -12.83 -11.08
N ILE A 107 5.99 -12.25 -10.82
CA ILE A 107 5.21 -12.49 -9.60
C ILE A 107 4.29 -13.67 -9.88
N GLU A 108 4.49 -14.77 -9.15
CA GLU A 108 3.67 -15.97 -9.23
C GLU A 108 2.30 -15.75 -8.57
N ASP A 109 2.31 -15.14 -7.39
CA ASP A 109 1.10 -14.80 -6.64
C ASP A 109 1.32 -13.52 -5.81
N PHE A 110 0.26 -12.75 -5.61
CA PHE A 110 0.27 -11.57 -4.77
C PHE A 110 -1.02 -11.45 -3.99
N GLN A 111 -0.91 -11.38 -2.67
CA GLN A 111 -2.03 -11.19 -1.77
C GLN A 111 -1.68 -10.24 -0.63
N TYR A 112 -2.69 -9.72 0.03
CA TYR A 112 -2.55 -8.99 1.28
C TYR A 112 -3.53 -9.48 2.33
N TYR A 113 -3.15 -9.32 3.59
CA TYR A 113 -3.95 -9.71 4.74
C TYR A 113 -3.89 -8.63 5.81
N THR A 114 -5.06 -8.17 6.27
CA THR A 114 -5.18 -7.16 7.33
C THR A 114 -5.66 -7.80 8.62
N TRP A 115 -4.84 -7.72 9.66
CA TRP A 115 -5.18 -8.12 11.01
C TRP A 115 -5.60 -6.92 11.85
N ARG A 116 -6.87 -6.91 12.27
CA ARG A 116 -7.37 -5.93 13.24
C ARG A 116 -7.02 -6.36 14.66
N ILE A 117 -6.36 -5.46 15.38
CA ILE A 117 -5.98 -5.63 16.78
C ILE A 117 -6.84 -4.69 17.62
N THR A 118 -7.32 -5.20 18.75
CA THR A 118 -8.12 -4.45 19.73
C THR A 118 -7.66 -4.80 21.14
N GLY A 119 -7.93 -3.91 22.10
CA GLY A 119 -7.49 -4.09 23.49
C GLY A 119 -5.97 -4.08 23.64
N TRP A 120 -5.25 -3.22 22.91
CA TRP A 120 -3.79 -3.25 22.81
C TRP A 120 -3.06 -3.38 24.16
N ARG A 121 -3.48 -2.63 25.18
CA ARG A 121 -2.84 -2.67 26.51
C ARG A 121 -2.97 -4.02 27.22
N GLY A 122 -3.99 -4.81 26.88
CA GLY A 122 -4.24 -6.12 27.46
C GLY A 122 -3.61 -7.28 26.69
N LEU A 123 -2.87 -7.01 25.61
CA LEU A 123 -2.27 -8.07 24.80
C LEU A 123 -1.19 -8.84 25.56
N LYS A 124 -0.96 -10.09 25.16
CA LYS A 124 0.17 -10.88 25.67
C LYS A 124 1.48 -10.38 25.06
N LYS A 125 2.60 -10.71 25.71
CA LYS A 125 3.97 -10.38 25.22
C LYS A 125 4.23 -10.86 23.78
N ARG A 126 3.59 -11.95 23.37
CA ARG A 126 3.69 -12.55 22.03
C ARG A 126 2.32 -13.03 21.60
N ILE A 127 1.86 -12.63 20.42
CA ILE A 127 0.59 -13.06 19.82
C ILE A 127 0.72 -13.23 18.30
N THR A 128 -0.14 -14.04 17.71
CA THR A 128 -0.18 -14.29 16.26
C THR A 128 -1.55 -13.95 15.69
N SER A 129 -1.58 -13.52 14.43
CA SER A 129 -2.82 -13.43 13.66
C SER A 129 -3.39 -14.82 13.35
N PRO A 130 -4.65 -14.90 12.88
CA PRO A 130 -5.12 -16.02 12.07
C PRO A 130 -4.20 -16.29 10.86
N GLU A 131 -4.24 -17.51 10.35
CA GLU A 131 -3.53 -17.91 9.15
C GLU A 131 -4.21 -17.36 7.88
N PHE A 132 -3.42 -17.04 6.86
CA PHE A 132 -3.87 -16.65 5.53
C PHE A 132 -3.00 -17.29 4.45
N GLU A 133 -3.51 -17.44 3.23
CA GLU A 133 -2.84 -18.22 2.17
C GLU A 133 -2.35 -17.33 1.02
N VAL A 134 -1.10 -17.54 0.60
CA VAL A 134 -0.47 -16.90 -0.57
C VAL A 134 0.50 -17.90 -1.21
N GLY A 135 0.38 -18.14 -2.51
CA GLY A 135 1.18 -19.12 -3.26
C GLY A 135 1.06 -20.55 -2.73
N GLY A 136 -0.12 -20.94 -2.22
CA GLY A 136 -0.34 -22.25 -1.62
C GLY A 136 0.38 -22.48 -0.27
N LEU A 137 1.01 -21.44 0.29
CA LEU A 137 1.62 -21.46 1.61
C LEU A 137 0.73 -20.72 2.62
N LYS A 138 0.70 -21.23 3.84
CA LYS A 138 0.01 -20.58 4.95
C LYS A 138 0.95 -19.66 5.69
N TRP A 139 0.51 -18.44 5.91
CA TRP A 139 1.25 -17.35 6.53
C TRP A 139 0.52 -16.85 7.77
N ARG A 140 1.26 -16.23 8.70
CA ARG A 140 0.69 -15.48 9.84
C ARG A 140 1.58 -14.31 10.20
N ILE A 141 0.98 -13.29 10.82
CA ILE A 141 1.71 -12.17 11.42
C ILE A 141 2.03 -12.54 12.87
N LEU A 142 3.31 -12.42 13.25
CA LEU A 142 3.75 -12.54 14.64
C LEU A 142 4.03 -11.14 15.21
N LEU A 143 3.42 -10.82 16.35
CA LEU A 143 3.54 -9.52 17.00
C LEU A 143 4.06 -9.65 18.44
N PHE A 144 5.02 -8.79 18.76
CA PHE A 144 5.47 -8.48 20.13
C PHE A 144 5.08 -7.03 20.45
N PRO A 145 3.90 -6.79 21.06
CA PRO A 145 3.34 -5.45 21.21
C PRO A 145 4.09 -4.58 22.23
N PHE A 146 4.96 -5.18 23.04
CA PHE A 146 5.81 -4.50 24.03
C PHE A 146 7.30 -4.82 23.84
N GLY A 147 7.66 -5.20 22.60
CA GLY A 147 9.01 -5.54 22.21
C GLY A 147 9.43 -6.97 22.47
N ASN A 148 10.40 -7.39 21.65
CA ASN A 148 11.04 -8.70 21.72
C ASN A 148 12.41 -8.56 22.43
N ASN A 149 13.51 -8.61 21.67
CA ASN A 149 14.87 -8.39 22.18
C ASN A 149 15.18 -6.90 22.45
N ASN A 150 14.33 -6.00 21.97
CA ASN A 150 14.39 -4.57 22.27
C ASN A 150 13.05 -4.13 22.88
N PRO A 151 12.99 -3.78 24.17
CA PRO A 151 11.74 -3.42 24.85
C PRO A 151 11.21 -2.03 24.48
N GLU A 152 11.95 -1.22 23.71
CA GLU A 152 11.52 0.12 23.28
C GLU A 152 10.76 0.13 21.95
N ASN A 153 10.74 -1.00 21.24
CA ASN A 153 10.14 -1.10 19.92
C ASN A 153 9.05 -2.16 19.87
N VAL A 154 8.01 -1.92 19.07
CA VAL A 154 7.17 -3.03 18.60
C VAL A 154 8.00 -3.87 17.65
N SER A 155 7.84 -5.18 17.72
CA SER A 155 8.41 -6.12 16.74
C SER A 155 7.29 -6.83 16.00
N ILE A 156 7.35 -6.84 14.67
CA ILE A 156 6.36 -7.47 13.79
C ILE A 156 7.11 -8.32 12.77
N TYR A 157 6.66 -9.56 12.60
CA TYR A 157 7.24 -10.53 11.67
C TYR A 157 6.15 -11.17 10.81
N LEU A 158 6.55 -11.65 9.65
CA LEU A 158 5.76 -12.53 8.80
C LEU A 158 6.35 -13.94 8.92
N GLU A 159 5.52 -14.91 9.28
CA GLU A 159 5.94 -16.31 9.45
C GLU A 159 5.17 -17.22 8.48
N VAL A 160 5.87 -18.22 7.94
CA VAL A 160 5.21 -19.37 7.30
C VAL A 160 4.76 -20.34 8.40
N ALA A 161 3.49 -20.70 8.40
CA ALA A 161 2.88 -21.55 9.42
C ALA A 161 3.31 -23.02 9.31
N ASP A 162 3.53 -23.52 8.08
CA ASP A 162 4.01 -24.87 7.77
C ASP A 162 5.00 -24.83 6.59
N PRO A 163 6.31 -24.75 6.84
CA PRO A 163 7.30 -24.54 5.78
C PRO A 163 7.54 -25.81 4.96
N LYS A 164 7.06 -25.83 3.72
CA LYS A 164 7.47 -26.79 2.68
C LYS A 164 8.58 -26.18 1.81
N GLY A 165 9.72 -25.89 2.42
CA GLY A 165 10.87 -25.24 1.78
C GLY A 165 10.96 -23.73 2.08
N GLU A 166 11.90 -23.05 1.42
CA GLU A 166 12.11 -21.60 1.55
C GLU A 166 11.54 -20.90 0.30
N PRO A 167 10.34 -20.28 0.38
CA PRO A 167 9.78 -19.55 -0.74
C PRO A 167 10.62 -18.30 -1.05
N CYS A 168 10.77 -17.98 -2.34
CA CYS A 168 11.23 -16.65 -2.72
C CYS A 168 10.07 -15.67 -2.58
N VAL A 169 10.17 -14.78 -1.59
CA VAL A 169 9.09 -13.89 -1.20
C VAL A 169 9.60 -12.47 -1.09
N GLN A 170 8.78 -11.51 -1.54
CA GLN A 170 8.92 -10.11 -1.18
C GLN A 170 7.70 -9.70 -0.38
N PHE A 171 7.89 -9.10 0.80
CA PHE A 171 6.76 -8.64 1.60
C PHE A 171 7.01 -7.30 2.28
N ALA A 172 5.91 -6.70 2.71
CA ALA A 172 5.91 -5.50 3.52
C ALA A 172 4.86 -5.61 4.63
N LEU A 173 5.19 -5.03 5.78
CA LEU A 173 4.27 -4.92 6.91
C LEU A 173 3.92 -3.45 7.11
N LEU A 174 2.63 -3.16 7.26
CA LEU A 174 2.07 -1.82 7.45
C LEU A 174 1.24 -1.78 8.73
N LEU A 175 1.64 -0.99 9.72
CA LEU A 175 0.81 -0.69 10.89
C LEU A 175 0.11 0.64 10.64
N TRP A 176 -1.21 0.69 10.79
CA TRP A 176 -2.01 1.88 10.52
C TRP A 176 -3.19 2.06 11.47
N ASN A 177 -3.64 3.33 11.61
CA ASN A 177 -4.76 3.68 12.47
C ASN A 177 -6.10 3.37 11.75
N PRO A 178 -6.97 2.50 12.29
CA PRO A 178 -8.26 2.12 11.69
C PRO A 178 -9.17 3.31 11.39
N GLU A 179 -9.05 4.37 12.18
CA GLU A 179 -9.85 5.60 12.08
C GLU A 179 -9.22 6.62 11.11
N ASP A 180 -7.98 6.41 10.69
CA ASP A 180 -7.26 7.25 9.73
C ASP A 180 -6.11 6.48 9.03
N GLN A 181 -6.40 5.93 7.84
CA GLN A 181 -5.41 5.18 7.05
C GLN A 181 -4.21 6.00 6.59
N THR A 182 -4.31 7.34 6.59
CA THR A 182 -3.18 8.23 6.26
C THR A 182 -2.05 8.11 7.25
N LEU A 183 -2.38 7.62 8.44
CA LEU A 183 -1.44 7.35 9.51
C LEU A 183 -0.99 5.91 9.42
N SER A 184 0.14 5.72 8.77
CA SER A 184 0.74 4.39 8.62
C SER A 184 2.25 4.41 8.71
N VAL A 185 2.81 3.30 9.18
CA VAL A 185 4.25 3.05 9.20
C VAL A 185 4.50 1.69 8.58
N SER A 186 5.42 1.64 7.62
CA SER A 186 5.72 0.45 6.83
C SER A 186 7.20 0.10 6.93
N ASN A 187 7.52 -1.18 6.76
CA ASN A 187 8.90 -1.63 6.65
C ASN A 187 9.03 -2.85 5.71
N GLN A 188 10.19 -2.97 5.02
CA GLN A 188 10.51 -4.02 4.03
C GLN A 188 11.76 -4.84 4.45
N SER A 189 11.67 -6.17 4.46
CA SER A 189 12.73 -7.10 4.92
C SER A 189 12.38 -8.55 4.54
N ASP A 190 13.34 -9.47 4.65
CA ASP A 190 13.21 -10.88 4.27
C ASP A 190 12.43 -11.72 5.30
N TRP A 191 12.38 -11.32 6.59
CA TRP A 191 11.69 -12.10 7.64
C TRP A 191 11.10 -11.27 8.81
N GLY A 192 11.09 -9.94 8.72
CA GLY A 192 10.42 -9.05 9.67
C GLY A 192 11.38 -8.13 10.41
N PHE A 193 10.91 -7.52 11.51
CA PHE A 193 11.61 -6.42 12.17
C PHE A 193 11.56 -6.52 13.69
N THR A 194 12.73 -6.72 14.30
CA THR A 194 12.91 -6.58 15.76
C THR A 194 12.70 -5.13 16.23
N ARG A 195 12.97 -4.15 15.35
CA ARG A 195 12.76 -2.71 15.60
C ARG A 195 11.79 -2.13 14.58
N PHE A 196 10.54 -2.62 14.56
CA PHE A 196 9.55 -2.18 13.57
C PHE A 196 9.22 -0.69 13.72
N TYR A 197 8.83 -0.28 14.92
CA TYR A 197 8.56 1.13 15.24
C TYR A 197 8.76 1.40 16.73
N THR A 198 9.00 2.66 17.10
CA THR A 198 9.21 3.03 18.51
C THR A 198 7.88 3.01 19.26
N LEU A 199 7.82 2.29 20.40
CA LEU A 199 6.57 2.04 21.14
C LEU A 199 5.85 3.33 21.54
N HIS A 200 6.55 4.26 22.19
CA HIS A 200 5.92 5.51 22.64
C HIS A 200 5.30 6.29 21.48
N LYS A 201 5.97 6.28 20.31
CA LYS A 201 5.49 6.95 19.10
C LYS A 201 4.23 6.34 18.52
N LEU A 202 3.77 5.18 18.97
CA LEU A 202 2.49 4.63 18.54
C LEU A 202 1.30 5.32 19.20
N PHE A 203 1.49 5.86 20.41
CA PHE A 203 0.43 6.43 21.25
C PHE A 203 0.47 7.96 21.31
N THR A 204 1.51 8.60 20.78
CA THR A 204 1.64 10.06 20.77
C THR A 204 1.26 10.65 19.43
N THR A 205 0.84 11.91 19.42
CA THR A 205 0.78 12.74 18.20
C THR A 205 2.16 13.32 17.89
N SER A 206 2.33 13.92 16.71
CA SER A 206 3.52 14.69 16.33
C SER A 206 3.11 15.87 15.44
N GLU A 207 4.03 16.80 15.14
CA GLU A 207 3.75 17.93 14.23
C GLU A 207 3.19 17.44 12.88
N ASP A 208 3.74 16.34 12.36
CA ASP A 208 3.28 15.72 11.11
C ASP A 208 2.07 14.78 11.28
N ARG A 209 1.60 14.55 12.51
CA ARG A 209 0.58 13.54 12.81
C ARG A 209 -0.39 13.96 13.90
N THR A 210 -1.57 14.41 13.50
CA THR A 210 -2.62 14.93 14.40
C THR A 210 -3.32 13.86 15.23
N ARG A 211 -3.17 12.57 14.92
CA ARG A 211 -3.70 11.44 15.70
C ARG A 211 -2.61 10.38 15.99
N PRO A 212 -2.72 9.58 17.06
CA PRO A 212 -1.81 8.46 17.28
C PRO A 212 -2.03 7.34 16.25
N LEU A 213 -1.10 6.38 16.16
CA LEU A 213 -1.28 5.18 15.31
C LEU A 213 -2.17 4.13 15.96
N ILE A 214 -2.09 4.03 17.29
CA ILE A 214 -2.99 3.24 18.11
C ILE A 214 -3.96 4.21 18.78
N GLU A 215 -5.23 4.08 18.43
CA GLU A 215 -6.31 4.91 18.94
C GLU A 215 -7.47 4.02 19.34
N ASN A 216 -8.17 4.38 20.43
CA ASN A 216 -9.28 3.57 20.96
C ASN A 216 -8.90 2.09 21.22
N GLU A 217 -7.69 1.87 21.75
CA GLU A 217 -7.12 0.54 22.01
C GLU A 217 -7.02 -0.36 20.76
N ALA A 218 -7.06 0.21 19.55
CA ALA A 218 -7.06 -0.54 18.31
C ALA A 218 -6.02 -0.05 17.30
N CYS A 219 -5.51 -0.98 16.51
CA CYS A 219 -4.80 -0.68 15.27
C CYS A 219 -5.00 -1.79 14.23
N ASN A 220 -4.59 -1.54 12.99
CA ASN A 220 -4.53 -2.58 11.96
C ASN A 220 -3.07 -2.85 11.58
N ILE A 221 -2.76 -4.11 11.30
CA ILE A 221 -1.51 -4.52 10.66
C ILE A 221 -1.84 -5.22 9.35
N THR A 222 -1.34 -4.71 8.23
CA THR A 222 -1.48 -5.33 6.92
C THR A 222 -0.16 -5.93 6.48
N ALA A 223 -0.18 -7.20 6.09
CA ALA A 223 0.91 -7.87 5.37
C ALA A 223 0.60 -7.85 3.87
N PHE A 224 1.55 -7.39 3.06
CA PHE A 224 1.53 -7.50 1.60
C PHE A 224 2.58 -8.53 1.20
N VAL A 225 2.22 -9.55 0.44
CA VAL A 225 3.10 -10.70 0.15
C VAL A 225 3.07 -10.98 -1.36
N ARG A 226 4.25 -10.95 -1.99
CA ARG A 226 4.51 -11.39 -3.37
C ARG A 226 5.32 -12.67 -3.34
N ILE A 227 4.83 -13.70 -4.02
CA ILE A 227 5.57 -14.92 -4.32
C ILE A 227 6.27 -14.72 -5.65
N ILE A 228 7.57 -14.94 -5.67
CA ILE A 228 8.42 -14.68 -6.83
C ILE A 228 8.72 -16.00 -7.53
N ASN A 229 8.44 -16.04 -8.84
CA ASN A 229 8.84 -17.15 -9.67
C ASN A 229 10.35 -17.08 -9.95
N GLU A 230 11.16 -17.77 -9.14
CA GLU A 230 12.58 -17.95 -9.45
C GLU A 230 12.74 -19.00 -10.55
N THR A 231 13.32 -18.62 -11.68
CA THR A 231 13.77 -19.60 -12.68
C THR A 231 14.81 -20.56 -12.08
N GLU A 232 14.83 -21.82 -12.53
CA GLU A 232 15.74 -22.85 -12.00
C GLU A 232 17.24 -22.45 -12.06
N ASN A 233 17.62 -21.62 -13.03
CA ASN A 233 18.97 -21.05 -13.14
C ASN A 233 19.31 -20.12 -11.97
N LEU A 234 18.35 -19.31 -11.51
CA LEU A 234 18.55 -18.38 -10.39
C LEU A 234 18.57 -19.11 -9.04
N LYS A 235 17.74 -20.15 -8.87
CA LYS A 235 17.80 -21.06 -7.71
C LYS A 235 19.19 -21.69 -7.57
N SER A 236 19.78 -22.07 -8.71
CA SER A 236 21.11 -22.68 -8.77
C SER A 236 22.21 -21.68 -8.43
N LEU A 237 22.15 -20.45 -8.96
CA LEU A 237 23.08 -19.36 -8.63
C LEU A 237 23.02 -18.97 -7.15
N ARG A 238 21.82 -18.81 -6.57
CA ARG A 238 21.66 -18.47 -5.15
C ARG A 238 22.33 -19.51 -4.25
N LYS A 239 22.16 -20.80 -4.54
CA LYS A 239 22.83 -21.91 -3.83
C LYS A 239 24.36 -21.88 -3.94
N MET A 240 24.93 -21.28 -4.98
CA MET A 240 26.39 -21.17 -5.12
C MET A 240 26.99 -20.06 -4.24
N PHE A 241 26.21 -19.04 -3.86
CA PHE A 241 26.67 -17.87 -3.10
C PHE A 241 26.31 -17.90 -1.61
N THR A 242 25.49 -18.85 -1.15
CA THR A 242 25.12 -19.01 0.27
C THR A 242 25.94 -20.08 1.00
N LYS A 243 27.17 -20.36 0.56
CA LYS A 243 28.10 -21.30 1.23
C LYS A 243 29.25 -20.60 1.95
#